data_AF-A0A1W2TS12-F1
#
_entry.id   AF-A0A1W2TS12-F1
#
_cell.length_a   1.000
_cell.length_b   1.000
_cell.length_c   1.000
_cell.angle_alpha   90.00
_cell.angle_beta   90.00
_cell.angle_gamma   90.00
#
_symmetry.space_group_name_H-M   'P 1'
#
loop_
_entity.id
_entity.type
_entity.pdbx_description
1 polymer ?
#
loop_
_entity_poly.entity_id
_entity_poly.type
_entity_poly.pdbx_seq_one_letter_code
_entity_poly.pdbx_strand_id
1 'polypeptide(L)'
;MLRFPKPSLSIVRKYDVSGLLSALLINLSDLMTRVVKKAFPFHYAAWKVASDSISAMANEIDQDIQKQMVTHWRTSTLSQLTNVEIIGAVMTAAVVGAFTWPDLPKLSVVPYILVRATWYGSLVLGIGAVAIGVHQSLFLIRIGCLPTANQLCIEMLSYDTGGGRRAPCQTQVLLWQMANGFLEISIYTWLAGFVVFIWGITRVGQPLASISDQVVATFSLLAFIAVVIAYLASILRLWHIAGKHVGSKI
;
A
#
# COMPACT_ATOMS: atom_id res chain seq x y z
N MET A 1 -24.67 54.25 -13.94
CA MET A 1 -25.17 53.18 -14.83
C MET A 1 -24.04 52.76 -15.76
N LEU A 2 -23.41 51.61 -15.49
CA LEU A 2 -22.45 50.97 -16.39
C LEU A 2 -22.84 49.49 -16.48
N ARG A 3 -23.38 49.08 -17.64
CA ARG A 3 -23.72 47.69 -17.95
C ARG A 3 -22.50 47.02 -18.57
N PHE A 4 -21.94 46.03 -17.90
CA PHE A 4 -21.00 45.09 -18.53
C PHE A 4 -21.78 44.04 -19.33
N PRO A 5 -21.32 43.67 -20.55
CA PRO A 5 -21.96 42.62 -21.33
C PRO A 5 -21.68 41.25 -20.70
N LYS A 6 -22.72 40.42 -20.56
CA LYS A 6 -22.58 39.02 -20.16
C LYS A 6 -21.88 38.26 -21.29
N PRO A 7 -20.80 37.50 -21.02
CA PRO A 7 -20.25 36.61 -22.03
C PRO A 7 -21.23 35.45 -22.30
N SER A 8 -21.49 35.20 -23.58
CA SER A 8 -22.30 34.11 -24.07
C SER A 8 -21.69 32.76 -23.65
N LEU A 9 -22.39 32.05 -22.76
CA LEU A 9 -22.15 30.66 -22.39
C LEU A 9 -22.59 29.74 -23.54
N SER A 10 -21.82 29.75 -24.62
CA SER A 10 -21.87 28.71 -25.64
C SER A 10 -20.45 28.48 -26.10
N ILE A 11 -19.99 27.21 -26.06
CA ILE A 11 -18.64 26.73 -26.37
C ILE A 11 -17.74 26.57 -25.12
N VAL A 12 -18.13 25.68 -24.21
CA VAL A 12 -17.17 24.73 -23.61
C VAL A 12 -17.78 23.35 -23.78
N ARG A 13 -17.39 22.69 -24.87
CA ARG A 13 -17.65 21.29 -25.14
C ARG A 13 -17.20 20.50 -23.90
N LYS A 14 -18.12 19.86 -23.17
CA LYS A 14 -17.82 18.85 -22.14
C LYS A 14 -16.97 17.78 -22.83
N TYR A 15 -15.65 17.91 -22.76
CA TYR A 15 -14.77 16.80 -23.05
C TYR A 15 -15.06 15.73 -22.00
N ASP A 16 -15.25 14.50 -22.46
CA ASP A 16 -15.51 13.30 -21.66
C ASP A 16 -14.27 12.89 -20.85
N VAL A 17 -13.81 13.80 -20.01
CA VAL A 17 -12.65 13.62 -19.12
C VAL A 17 -12.99 12.56 -18.06
N SER A 18 -14.27 12.46 -17.66
CA SER A 18 -14.77 11.43 -16.77
C SER A 18 -14.69 10.02 -17.36
N GLY A 19 -15.05 9.86 -18.64
CA GLY A 19 -14.96 8.57 -19.34
C GLY A 19 -13.51 8.12 -19.52
N LEU A 20 -12.63 9.06 -19.85
CA LEU A 20 -11.20 8.78 -20.02
C LEU A 20 -10.51 8.42 -18.70
N LEU A 21 -10.81 9.13 -17.61
CA LEU A 21 -10.30 8.81 -16.26
C LEU A 21 -10.81 7.46 -15.77
N SER A 22 -12.11 7.18 -15.93
CA SER A 22 -12.68 5.90 -15.52
C SER A 22 -12.09 4.72 -16.31
N ALA A 23 -11.95 4.85 -17.63
CA ALA A 23 -11.30 3.83 -18.46
C ALA A 23 -9.83 3.59 -18.07
N LEU A 24 -9.09 4.66 -17.75
CA LEU A 24 -7.70 4.55 -17.31
C LEU A 24 -7.58 3.85 -15.95
N LEU A 25 -8.47 4.17 -15.01
CA LEU A 25 -8.52 3.53 -13.69
C LEU A 25 -8.88 2.04 -13.78
N ILE A 26 -9.80 1.67 -14.67
CA ILE A 26 -10.19 0.26 -14.90
C ILE A 26 -9.01 -0.52 -15.51
N ASN A 27 -8.37 0.02 -16.55
CA ASN A 27 -7.22 -0.64 -17.17
C ASN A 27 -6.04 -0.80 -16.20
N LEU A 28 -5.82 0.20 -15.34
CA LEU A 28 -4.78 0.16 -14.33
C LEU A 28 -5.09 -0.86 -13.22
N SER A 29 -6.34 -0.94 -12.77
CA SER A 29 -6.75 -1.90 -11.74
C SER A 29 -6.66 -3.34 -12.25
N ASP A 30 -7.04 -3.60 -13.50
CA ASP A 30 -6.90 -4.91 -14.14
C ASP A 30 -5.43 -5.31 -14.30
N LEU A 31 -4.58 -4.40 -14.76
CA LEU A 31 -3.15 -4.65 -14.89
C LEU A 31 -2.52 -4.95 -13.53
N MET A 32 -2.81 -4.15 -12.51
CA MET A 32 -2.30 -4.37 -11.16
C MET A 32 -2.77 -5.71 -10.59
N THR A 33 -4.04 -6.06 -10.77
CA THR A 33 -4.57 -7.34 -10.28
C THR A 33 -3.82 -8.52 -10.89
N ARG A 34 -3.51 -8.46 -12.20
CA ARG A 34 -2.73 -9.49 -12.89
C ARG A 34 -1.29 -9.57 -12.40
N VAL A 35 -0.63 -8.42 -12.23
CA VAL A 35 0.75 -8.35 -11.74
C VAL A 35 0.84 -8.86 -10.30
N VAL A 36 -0.01 -8.38 -9.40
CA VAL A 36 -0.02 -8.80 -7.98
C VAL A 36 -0.33 -10.28 -7.86
N LYS A 37 -1.31 -10.80 -8.60
CA LYS A 37 -1.63 -12.24 -8.59
C LYS A 37 -0.45 -13.11 -9.02
N LYS A 38 0.34 -12.67 -9.99
CA LYS A 38 1.46 -13.45 -10.55
C LYS A 38 2.76 -13.29 -9.76
N ALA A 39 3.07 -12.07 -9.33
CA ALA A 39 4.33 -11.75 -8.67
C ALA A 39 4.26 -11.86 -7.14
N PHE A 40 3.08 -11.64 -6.55
CA PHE A 40 2.88 -11.55 -5.10
C PHE A 40 1.60 -12.28 -4.66
N PRO A 41 1.54 -13.62 -4.78
CA PRO A 41 0.32 -14.40 -4.52
C PRO A 41 -0.22 -14.22 -3.10
N PHE A 42 0.65 -13.94 -2.13
CA PHE A 42 0.26 -13.67 -0.74
C PHE A 42 -0.45 -12.32 -0.57
N HIS A 43 0.02 -11.27 -1.26
CA HIS A 43 -0.63 -9.97 -1.25
C HIS A 43 -1.99 -10.03 -1.96
N TYR A 44 -2.08 -10.84 -3.02
CA TYR A 44 -3.35 -11.12 -3.69
C TYR A 44 -4.36 -11.83 -2.76
N ALA A 45 -3.92 -12.74 -1.90
CA ALA A 45 -4.81 -13.40 -0.95
C ALA A 45 -5.39 -12.41 0.08
N ALA A 46 -4.57 -11.48 0.60
CA ALA A 46 -5.04 -10.42 1.48
C ALA A 46 -6.06 -9.51 0.80
N TRP A 47 -5.81 -9.14 -0.47
CA TRP A 47 -6.78 -8.40 -1.28
C TRP A 47 -8.09 -9.19 -1.41
N LYS A 48 -8.02 -10.48 -1.76
CA LYS A 48 -9.22 -11.31 -1.90
C LYS A 48 -10.07 -11.30 -0.62
N VAL A 49 -9.44 -11.45 0.56
CA VAL A 49 -10.14 -11.37 1.85
C VAL A 49 -10.79 -9.99 2.08
N ALA A 50 -10.11 -8.90 1.70
CA ALA A 50 -10.69 -7.55 1.78
C ALA A 50 -11.91 -7.38 0.86
N SER A 51 -11.82 -7.89 -0.37
CA SER A 51 -12.92 -7.89 -1.34
C SER A 51 -14.11 -8.74 -0.87
N ASP A 52 -13.84 -9.95 -0.36
CA ASP A 52 -14.86 -10.88 0.14
C ASP A 52 -15.57 -10.29 1.37
N SER A 53 -14.84 -9.62 2.27
CA SER A 53 -15.41 -8.94 3.44
C SER A 53 -16.36 -7.81 3.04
N ILE A 54 -16.00 -7.02 2.01
CA ILE A 54 -16.89 -5.97 1.46
C ILE A 54 -18.13 -6.59 0.82
N SER A 55 -17.97 -7.69 0.07
CA SER A 55 -19.10 -8.40 -0.52
C SER A 55 -20.06 -8.95 0.55
N ALA A 56 -19.53 -9.52 1.64
CA ALA A 56 -20.34 -10.03 2.74
C ALA A 56 -21.12 -8.89 3.42
N MET A 57 -20.44 -7.80 3.75
CA MET A 57 -21.04 -6.61 4.35
C MET A 57 -22.12 -5.98 3.46
N ALA A 58 -21.87 -5.85 2.15
CA ALA A 58 -22.79 -5.19 1.22
C ALA A 58 -24.05 -6.01 0.91
N ASN A 59 -24.03 -7.33 1.13
CA ASN A 59 -25.16 -8.23 0.87
C ASN A 59 -25.78 -8.81 2.16
N GLU A 60 -25.40 -8.32 3.33
CA GLU A 60 -26.01 -8.72 4.60
C GLU A 60 -27.48 -8.29 4.66
N ILE A 61 -28.35 -9.20 5.10
CA ILE A 61 -29.82 -9.01 5.10
C ILE A 61 -30.23 -8.26 6.37
N ASP A 62 -29.60 -8.60 7.50
CA ASP A 62 -29.88 -7.97 8.78
C ASP A 62 -29.20 -6.59 8.83
N GLN A 63 -30.01 -5.53 8.95
CA GLN A 63 -29.52 -4.14 8.97
C GLN A 63 -28.63 -3.83 10.17
N ASP A 64 -28.88 -4.45 11.33
CA ASP A 64 -28.09 -4.24 12.53
C ASP A 64 -26.73 -4.94 12.41
N ILE A 65 -26.71 -6.17 11.86
CA ILE A 65 -25.45 -6.88 11.57
C ILE A 65 -24.65 -6.12 10.50
N GLN A 66 -25.30 -5.68 9.42
CA GLN A 66 -24.64 -4.87 8.38
C GLN A 66 -24.01 -3.61 8.96
N LYS A 67 -24.75 -2.88 9.82
CA LYS A 67 -24.25 -1.68 10.51
C LYS A 67 -23.03 -1.99 11.39
N GLN A 68 -23.05 -3.11 12.11
CA GLN A 68 -21.90 -3.55 12.90
C GLN A 68 -20.69 -3.86 12.00
N MET A 69 -20.89 -4.61 10.90
CA MET A 69 -19.83 -4.95 9.95
C MET A 69 -19.21 -3.70 9.31
N VAL A 70 -20.01 -2.73 8.88
CA VAL A 70 -19.52 -1.45 8.33
C VAL A 70 -18.74 -0.65 9.36
N THR A 71 -19.23 -0.62 10.61
CA THR A 71 -18.54 0.06 11.70
C THR A 71 -17.19 -0.60 11.99
N HIS A 72 -17.14 -1.93 12.06
CA HIS A 72 -15.91 -2.70 12.24
C HIS A 72 -14.92 -2.51 11.09
N TRP A 73 -15.40 -2.51 9.84
CA TRP A 73 -14.56 -2.23 8.68
C TRP A 73 -13.93 -0.83 8.78
N ARG A 74 -14.74 0.18 9.10
CA ARG A 74 -14.25 1.57 9.21
C ARG A 74 -13.23 1.73 10.32
N THR A 75 -13.49 1.19 11.51
CA THR A 75 -12.56 1.29 12.65
C THR A 75 -11.27 0.51 12.41
N SER A 76 -11.36 -0.69 11.82
CA SER A 76 -10.18 -1.47 11.44
C SER A 76 -9.35 -0.76 10.38
N THR A 77 -9.99 -0.21 9.34
CA THR A 77 -9.30 0.54 8.28
C THR A 77 -8.61 1.78 8.85
N LEU A 78 -9.30 2.55 9.70
CA LEU A 78 -8.70 3.72 10.34
C LEU A 78 -7.49 3.34 11.21
N SER A 79 -7.59 2.25 11.98
CA SER A 79 -6.47 1.75 12.79
C SER A 79 -5.28 1.32 11.92
N GLN A 80 -5.53 0.66 10.79
CA GLN A 80 -4.47 0.30 9.83
C GLN A 80 -3.79 1.55 9.25
N LEU A 81 -4.56 2.57 8.86
CA LEU A 81 -4.00 3.81 8.32
C LEU A 81 -3.16 4.56 9.36
N THR A 82 -3.61 4.63 10.62
CA THR A 82 -2.78 5.20 11.71
C THR A 82 -1.46 4.44 11.88
N ASN A 83 -1.47 3.11 11.77
CA ASN A 83 -0.23 2.34 11.80
C ASN A 83 0.68 2.68 10.62
N VAL A 84 0.12 2.85 9.41
CA VAL A 84 0.88 3.28 8.23
C VAL A 84 1.48 4.67 8.42
N GLU A 85 0.75 5.62 9.03
CA GLU A 85 1.23 6.96 9.33
C GLU A 85 2.43 6.92 10.29
N ILE A 86 2.34 6.13 11.38
CA ILE A 86 3.42 5.97 12.37
C ILE A 86 4.64 5.29 11.75
N ILE A 87 4.44 4.13 11.12
CA ILE A 87 5.53 3.33 10.54
C ILE A 87 6.18 4.11 9.39
N GLY A 88 5.40 4.80 8.57
CA GLY A 88 5.91 5.63 7.47
C GLY A 88 6.77 6.80 7.97
N ALA A 89 6.41 7.44 9.08
CA ALA A 89 7.24 8.46 9.71
C ALA A 89 8.56 7.89 10.24
N VAL A 90 8.51 6.73 10.92
CA VAL A 90 9.71 6.03 11.42
C VAL A 90 10.62 5.63 10.26
N MET A 91 10.07 5.05 9.19
CA MET A 91 10.84 4.66 8.02
C MET A 91 11.49 5.86 7.33
N THR A 92 10.76 6.97 7.18
CA THR A 92 11.29 8.22 6.64
C THR A 92 12.47 8.72 7.46
N ALA A 93 12.35 8.72 8.79
CA ALA A 93 13.44 9.11 9.69
C ALA A 93 14.64 8.16 9.59
N ALA A 94 14.41 6.85 9.51
CA ALA A 94 15.47 5.85 9.36
C ALA A 94 16.23 6.02 8.03
N VAL A 95 15.53 6.29 6.93
CA VAL A 95 16.12 6.56 5.61
C VAL A 95 16.97 7.84 5.64
N VAL A 96 16.46 8.92 6.24
CA VAL A 96 17.20 10.18 6.39
C VAL A 96 18.46 9.96 7.25
N GLY A 97 18.34 9.21 8.35
CA GLY A 97 19.48 8.83 9.18
C GLY A 97 20.52 7.99 8.44
N ALA A 98 20.10 7.11 7.52
CA ALA A 98 21.04 6.30 6.73
C ALA A 98 21.94 7.15 5.82
N PHE A 99 21.45 8.31 5.34
CA PHE A 99 22.26 9.23 4.53
C PHE A 99 23.41 9.90 5.30
N THR A 100 23.39 9.86 6.64
CA THR A 100 24.46 10.44 7.48
C THR A 100 25.55 9.42 7.83
N TRP A 101 25.42 8.17 7.40
CA TRP A 101 26.41 7.13 7.71
C TRP A 101 27.78 7.46 7.10
N PRO A 102 28.87 7.42 7.91
CA PRO A 102 30.20 7.86 7.47
C PRO A 102 30.83 6.94 6.42
N ASP A 103 30.32 5.72 6.25
CA ASP A 103 30.79 4.76 5.25
C ASP A 103 30.11 4.94 3.88
N LEU A 104 29.00 5.69 3.81
CA LEU A 104 28.30 5.93 2.55
C LEU A 104 29.17 6.62 1.49
N PRO A 105 29.97 7.66 1.81
CA PRO A 105 30.88 8.27 0.84
C PRO A 105 32.07 7.38 0.45
N LYS A 106 32.34 6.29 1.19
CA LYS A 106 33.46 5.37 0.92
C LYS A 106 33.12 4.32 -0.14
N LEU A 107 31.85 4.23 -0.54
CA LEU A 107 31.40 3.32 -1.58
C LEU A 107 31.99 3.69 -2.94
N SER A 108 32.20 2.67 -3.77
CA SER A 108 32.49 2.88 -5.19
C SER A 108 31.28 3.46 -5.92
N VAL A 109 31.53 4.08 -7.09
CA VAL A 109 30.53 4.89 -7.82
C VAL A 109 29.21 4.14 -8.05
N VAL A 110 29.28 2.88 -8.50
CA VAL A 110 28.07 2.11 -8.87
C VAL A 110 27.21 1.77 -7.63
N PRO A 111 27.74 1.11 -6.57
CA PRO A 111 27.00 0.92 -5.32
C PRO A 111 26.47 2.22 -4.72
N TYR A 112 27.26 3.29 -4.74
CA TYR A 112 26.84 4.59 -4.23
C TYR A 112 25.59 5.13 -4.94
N ILE A 113 25.55 5.08 -6.28
CA ILE A 113 24.39 5.50 -7.06
C ILE A 113 23.16 4.63 -6.76
N LEU A 114 23.33 3.30 -6.71
CA LEU A 114 22.24 2.37 -6.44
C LEU A 114 21.63 2.57 -5.05
N VAL A 115 22.48 2.73 -4.03
CA VAL A 115 22.05 3.00 -2.64
C VAL A 115 21.27 4.31 -2.59
N ARG A 116 21.76 5.38 -3.22
CA ARG A 116 21.04 6.67 -3.23
C ARG A 116 19.71 6.59 -3.97
N ALA A 117 19.69 5.97 -5.16
CA ALA A 117 18.46 5.84 -5.95
C ALA A 117 17.38 5.07 -5.17
N THR A 118 17.76 3.95 -4.56
CA THR A 118 16.83 3.13 -3.76
C THR A 118 16.38 3.85 -2.50
N TRP A 119 17.28 4.51 -1.76
CA TRP A 119 16.90 5.23 -0.54
C TRP A 119 16.07 6.49 -0.80
N TYR A 120 16.36 7.27 -1.86
CA TYR A 120 15.47 8.36 -2.25
C TYR A 120 14.11 7.85 -2.72
N GLY A 121 14.08 6.75 -3.48
CA GLY A 121 12.83 6.11 -3.88
C GLY A 121 12.01 5.66 -2.67
N SER A 122 12.66 5.02 -1.69
CA SER A 122 12.04 4.64 -0.41
C SER A 122 11.48 5.85 0.33
N LEU A 123 12.24 6.96 0.39
CA LEU A 123 11.80 8.19 1.04
C LEU A 123 10.53 8.77 0.42
N VAL A 124 10.50 8.88 -0.92
CA VAL A 124 9.33 9.39 -1.65
C VAL A 124 8.11 8.50 -1.41
N LEU A 125 8.29 7.18 -1.46
CA LEU A 125 7.22 6.22 -1.23
C LEU A 125 6.71 6.26 0.22
N GLY A 126 7.62 6.39 1.20
CA GLY A 126 7.26 6.48 2.62
C GLY A 126 6.48 7.74 2.96
N ILE A 127 6.94 8.90 2.48
CA ILE A 127 6.22 10.18 2.62
C ILE A 127 4.87 10.11 1.89
N GLY A 128 4.84 9.55 0.68
CA GLY A 128 3.62 9.34 -0.09
C GLY A 128 2.59 8.47 0.64
N ALA A 129 3.05 7.38 1.26
CA ALA A 129 2.21 6.49 2.07
C ALA A 129 1.56 7.24 3.24
N VAL A 130 2.33 8.04 3.97
CA VAL A 130 1.79 8.88 5.07
C VAL A 130 0.79 9.89 4.55
N ALA A 131 1.09 10.59 3.45
CA ALA A 131 0.18 11.61 2.89
C ALA A 131 -1.16 10.99 2.45
N ILE A 132 -1.12 9.83 1.78
CA ILE A 132 -2.33 9.10 1.39
C ILE A 132 -3.08 8.61 2.63
N GLY A 133 -2.35 8.05 3.60
CA GLY A 133 -2.89 7.60 4.89
C GLY A 133 -3.69 8.68 5.59
N VAL A 134 -3.10 9.87 5.75
CA VAL A 134 -3.76 11.04 6.37
C VAL A 134 -5.03 11.44 5.62
N HIS A 135 -4.98 11.52 4.29
CA HIS A 135 -6.18 11.86 3.51
C HIS A 135 -7.30 10.83 3.67
N GLN A 136 -6.95 9.54 3.64
CA GLN A 136 -7.89 8.43 3.81
C GLN A 136 -8.48 8.39 5.24
N SER A 137 -7.64 8.59 6.26
CA SER A 137 -8.03 8.69 7.66
C SER A 137 -9.03 9.82 7.88
N LEU A 138 -8.69 11.04 7.42
CA LEU A 138 -9.55 12.21 7.55
C LEU A 138 -10.89 12.02 6.85
N PHE A 139 -10.89 11.41 5.66
CA PHE A 139 -12.12 11.11 4.95
C PHE A 139 -13.01 10.13 5.74
N LEU A 140 -12.46 9.04 6.28
CA LEU A 140 -13.24 8.09 7.10
C LEU A 140 -13.77 8.71 8.39
N ILE A 141 -12.96 9.54 9.06
CA ILE A 141 -13.38 10.28 10.26
C ILE A 141 -14.57 11.18 9.93
N ARG A 142 -14.48 11.95 8.83
CA ARG A 142 -15.55 12.87 8.41
C ARG A 142 -16.82 12.13 8.00
N ILE A 143 -16.71 11.02 7.26
CA ILE A 143 -17.86 10.18 6.95
C ILE A 143 -18.49 9.65 8.23
N GLY A 144 -17.69 9.29 9.24
CA GLY A 144 -18.19 8.77 10.51
C GLY A 144 -19.11 9.71 11.29
N CYS A 145 -19.04 11.02 11.01
CA CYS A 145 -19.92 12.03 11.61
C CYS A 145 -21.28 12.15 10.89
N LEU A 146 -21.47 11.51 9.74
CA LEU A 146 -22.71 11.59 8.98
C LEU A 146 -23.77 10.60 9.50
N PRO A 147 -25.06 10.99 9.57
CA PRO A 147 -26.15 10.07 9.90
C PRO A 147 -26.25 8.88 8.91
N THR A 148 -25.85 9.11 7.65
CA THR A 148 -25.88 8.15 6.55
C THR A 148 -24.54 7.43 6.32
N ALA A 149 -23.61 7.49 7.29
CA ALA A 149 -22.25 6.97 7.15
C ALA A 149 -22.19 5.54 6.60
N ASN A 150 -23.04 4.65 7.09
CA ASN A 150 -23.00 3.23 6.72
C ASN A 150 -23.41 3.01 5.27
N GLN A 151 -24.48 3.68 4.85
CA GLN A 151 -24.98 3.60 3.49
C GLN A 151 -23.95 4.16 2.51
N LEU A 152 -23.34 5.31 2.84
CA LEU A 152 -22.29 5.90 2.02
C LEU A 152 -21.06 4.99 1.90
N CYS A 153 -20.65 4.31 2.98
CA CYS A 153 -19.57 3.32 2.92
C CYS A 153 -19.89 2.17 1.96
N ILE A 154 -21.10 1.62 2.02
CA ILE A 154 -21.53 0.52 1.14
C ILE A 154 -21.57 1.00 -0.31
N GLU A 155 -22.14 2.17 -0.59
CA GLU A 155 -22.21 2.76 -1.93
C GLU A 155 -20.84 3.07 -2.52
N MET A 156 -19.89 3.50 -1.69
CA MET A 156 -18.51 3.75 -2.10
C MET A 156 -17.76 2.44 -2.41
N LEU A 157 -17.94 1.42 -1.57
CA LEU A 157 -17.16 0.17 -1.64
C LEU A 157 -17.76 -0.86 -2.59
N SER A 158 -19.02 -0.71 -2.98
CA SER A 158 -19.74 -1.68 -3.79
C SER A 158 -20.69 -1.02 -4.78
N TYR A 159 -20.92 -1.69 -5.90
CA TYR A 159 -21.90 -1.29 -6.91
C TYR A 159 -23.00 -2.34 -7.03
N ASP A 160 -24.19 -1.91 -7.46
CA ASP A 160 -25.30 -2.82 -7.71
C ASP A 160 -25.05 -3.62 -9.00
N THR A 161 -25.13 -4.94 -8.92
CA THR A 161 -24.98 -5.85 -10.06
C THR A 161 -26.30 -6.22 -10.73
N GLY A 162 -27.42 -5.70 -10.21
CA GLY A 162 -28.76 -6.11 -10.59
C GLY A 162 -29.24 -7.31 -9.76
N GLY A 163 -30.56 -7.45 -9.62
CA GLY A 163 -31.17 -8.55 -8.86
C GLY A 163 -31.01 -8.42 -7.33
N GLY A 164 -30.76 -7.23 -6.81
CA GLY A 164 -30.62 -6.96 -5.38
C GLY A 164 -29.28 -7.40 -4.78
N ARG A 165 -28.29 -7.75 -5.61
CA ARG A 165 -26.94 -8.13 -5.16
C ARG A 165 -25.95 -7.02 -5.47
N ARG A 166 -25.04 -6.76 -4.53
CA ARG A 166 -23.94 -5.79 -4.69
C ARG A 166 -22.61 -6.50 -4.82
N ALA A 167 -21.74 -6.01 -5.70
CA ALA A 167 -20.37 -6.51 -5.85
C ALA A 167 -19.35 -5.46 -5.38
N PRO A 168 -18.20 -5.87 -4.83
CA PRO A 168 -17.15 -4.96 -4.41
C PRO A 168 -16.55 -4.21 -5.61
N CYS A 169 -16.37 -2.91 -5.45
CA CYS A 169 -15.68 -2.05 -6.40
C CYS A 169 -14.16 -2.27 -6.27
N GLN A 170 -13.57 -3.07 -7.17
CA GLN A 170 -12.15 -3.45 -7.09
C GLN A 170 -11.20 -2.25 -7.10
N THR A 171 -11.52 -1.21 -7.87
CA THR A 171 -10.75 0.04 -7.86
C THR A 171 -10.76 0.68 -6.48
N GLN A 172 -11.90 0.70 -5.80
CA GLN A 172 -11.99 1.27 -4.46
C GLN A 172 -11.23 0.42 -3.44
N VAL A 173 -11.33 -0.91 -3.53
CA VAL A 173 -10.56 -1.83 -2.67
C VAL A 173 -9.06 -1.54 -2.81
N LEU A 174 -8.57 -1.41 -4.05
CA LEU A 174 -7.19 -1.08 -4.33
C LEU A 174 -6.79 0.29 -3.77
N LEU A 175 -7.63 1.32 -3.96
CA LEU A 175 -7.35 2.66 -3.44
C LEU A 175 -7.14 2.64 -1.92
N TRP A 176 -7.98 1.91 -1.18
CA TRP A 176 -7.83 1.74 0.27
C TRP A 176 -6.56 0.99 0.69
N GLN A 177 -5.96 0.21 -0.19
CA GLN A 177 -4.70 -0.49 0.07
C GLN A 177 -3.46 0.30 -0.37
N MET A 178 -3.61 1.43 -1.07
CA MET A 178 -2.46 2.18 -1.61
C MET A 178 -1.50 2.70 -0.54
N ALA A 179 -2.01 3.22 0.57
CA ALA A 179 -1.16 3.73 1.66
C ALA A 179 -0.25 2.61 2.20
N ASN A 180 -0.84 1.45 2.50
CA ASN A 180 -0.08 0.28 2.96
C ASN A 180 0.89 -0.22 1.89
N GLY A 181 0.44 -0.34 0.64
CA GLY A 181 1.28 -0.83 -0.47
C GLY A 181 2.49 0.08 -0.73
N PHE A 182 2.34 1.40 -0.67
CA PHE A 182 3.48 2.32 -0.81
C PHE A 182 4.46 2.21 0.35
N LEU A 183 3.97 1.99 1.56
CA LEU A 183 4.83 1.76 2.73
C LEU A 183 5.62 0.44 2.59
N GLU A 184 4.97 -0.65 2.17
CA GLU A 184 5.63 -1.93 1.93
C GLU A 184 6.73 -1.80 0.87
N ILE A 185 6.43 -1.18 -0.27
CA ILE A 185 7.42 -0.94 -1.32
C ILE A 185 8.54 -0.02 -0.81
N SER A 186 8.24 0.98 0.01
CA SER A 186 9.24 1.85 0.65
C SER A 186 10.22 1.04 1.50
N ILE A 187 9.71 0.11 2.33
CA ILE A 187 10.52 -0.76 3.17
C ILE A 187 11.40 -1.68 2.30
N TYR A 188 10.83 -2.31 1.27
CA TYR A 188 11.61 -3.19 0.38
C TYR A 188 12.69 -2.43 -0.40
N THR A 189 12.36 -1.23 -0.86
CA THR A 189 13.32 -0.40 -1.61
C THR A 189 14.46 0.03 -0.68
N TRP A 190 14.18 0.39 0.57
CA TRP A 190 15.22 0.69 1.55
C TRP A 190 16.11 -0.52 1.85
N LEU A 191 15.49 -1.70 2.08
CA LEU A 191 16.21 -2.95 2.34
C LEU A 191 17.10 -3.35 1.16
N ALA A 192 16.63 -3.18 -0.08
CA ALA A 192 17.44 -3.42 -1.27
C ALA A 192 18.70 -2.53 -1.30
N GLY A 193 18.53 -1.24 -1.00
CA GLY A 193 19.66 -0.31 -0.85
C GLY A 193 20.59 -0.71 0.30
N PHE A 194 20.05 -1.18 1.43
CA PHE A 194 20.84 -1.65 2.56
C PHE A 194 21.71 -2.87 2.21
N VAL A 195 21.18 -3.84 1.46
CA VAL A 195 21.95 -4.99 0.98
C VAL A 195 23.10 -4.54 0.08
N VAL A 196 22.85 -3.62 -0.87
CA VAL A 196 23.89 -3.06 -1.74
C VAL A 196 24.93 -2.29 -0.93
N PHE A 197 24.51 -1.53 0.09
CA PHE A 197 25.39 -0.81 0.99
C PHE A 197 26.33 -1.76 1.74
N ILE A 198 25.79 -2.81 2.39
CA ILE A 198 26.60 -3.80 3.10
C ILE A 198 27.57 -4.50 2.15
N TRP A 199 27.10 -4.92 0.98
CA TRP A 199 27.96 -5.55 -0.03
C TRP A 199 29.11 -4.63 -0.47
N GLY A 200 28.80 -3.34 -0.65
CA GLY A 200 29.78 -2.34 -1.08
C GLY A 200 30.83 -2.01 -0.02
N ILE A 201 30.45 -1.88 1.26
CA ILE A 201 31.40 -1.55 2.33
C ILE A 201 32.28 -2.75 2.71
N THR A 202 31.73 -3.96 2.71
CA THR A 202 32.43 -5.15 3.22
C THR A 202 33.34 -5.81 2.17
N ARG A 203 33.24 -5.39 0.89
CA ARG A 203 34.04 -5.92 -0.23
C ARG A 203 34.05 -7.45 -0.29
N VAL A 204 32.97 -8.09 0.16
CA VAL A 204 32.86 -9.55 0.26
C VAL A 204 33.18 -10.18 -1.09
N GLY A 205 34.11 -11.15 -1.07
CA GLY A 205 34.59 -11.83 -2.28
C GLY A 205 35.80 -11.17 -2.95
N GLN A 206 36.32 -10.06 -2.45
CA GLN A 206 37.59 -9.48 -2.92
C GLN A 206 38.77 -9.91 -2.04
N PRO A 207 39.98 -10.11 -2.61
CA PRO A 207 41.16 -10.54 -1.87
C PRO A 207 41.65 -9.53 -0.82
N LEU A 208 41.14 -8.29 -0.81
CA LEU A 208 41.46 -7.24 0.16
C LEU A 208 40.46 -7.11 1.32
N ALA A 209 39.47 -8.00 1.45
CA ALA A 209 38.50 -7.93 2.55
C ALA A 209 39.17 -8.23 3.91
N SER A 210 39.01 -7.32 4.88
CA SER A 210 39.54 -7.55 6.23
C SER A 210 38.68 -8.55 7.00
N ILE A 211 39.21 -9.12 8.08
CA ILE A 211 38.45 -10.01 8.98
C ILE A 211 37.24 -9.26 9.56
N SER A 212 37.38 -7.97 9.87
CA SER A 212 36.28 -7.11 10.35
C SER A 212 35.15 -7.04 9.32
N ASP A 213 35.49 -6.85 8.05
CA ASP A 213 34.51 -6.76 6.97
C ASP A 213 33.72 -8.07 6.80
N GLN A 214 34.42 -9.20 6.92
CA GLN A 214 33.80 -10.54 6.85
C GLN A 214 32.83 -10.77 8.03
N VAL A 215 33.20 -10.33 9.23
CA VAL A 215 32.32 -10.42 10.41
C VAL A 215 31.07 -9.57 10.21
N VAL A 216 31.22 -8.31 9.82
CA VAL A 216 30.07 -7.40 9.57
C VAL A 216 29.14 -7.97 8.50
N ALA A 217 29.70 -8.46 7.38
CA ALA A 217 28.93 -9.09 6.32
C ALA A 217 28.16 -10.32 6.81
N THR A 218 28.82 -11.20 7.56
CA THR A 218 28.24 -12.45 8.04
C THR A 218 27.07 -12.18 8.98
N PHE A 219 27.26 -11.32 10.00
CA PHE A 219 26.18 -10.98 10.93
C PHE A 219 25.03 -10.25 10.24
N SER A 220 25.31 -9.32 9.33
CA SER A 220 24.27 -8.59 8.59
C SER A 220 23.47 -9.51 7.68
N LEU A 221 24.14 -10.44 6.98
CA LEU A 221 23.51 -11.41 6.10
C LEU A 221 22.67 -12.42 6.91
N LEU A 222 23.18 -12.92 8.03
CA LEU A 222 22.42 -13.81 8.92
C LEU A 222 21.17 -13.13 9.46
N ALA A 223 21.28 -11.88 9.91
CA ALA A 223 20.13 -11.10 10.37
C ALA A 223 19.10 -10.91 9.24
N PHE A 224 19.55 -10.56 8.03
CA PHE A 224 18.67 -10.40 6.87
C PHE A 224 17.95 -11.71 6.52
N ILE A 225 18.69 -12.83 6.44
CA ILE A 225 18.12 -14.16 6.18
C ILE A 225 17.11 -14.54 7.27
N ALA A 226 17.44 -14.32 8.54
CA ALA A 226 16.53 -14.61 9.65
C ALA A 226 15.22 -13.82 9.54
N VAL A 227 15.29 -12.52 9.21
CA VAL A 227 14.11 -11.67 8.99
C VAL A 227 13.29 -12.17 7.80
N VAL A 228 13.92 -12.50 6.68
CA VAL A 228 13.23 -13.03 5.48
C VAL A 228 12.54 -14.36 5.79
N ILE A 229 13.22 -15.29 6.46
CA ILE A 229 12.64 -16.58 6.86
C ILE A 229 11.47 -16.36 7.81
N ALA A 230 11.61 -15.53 8.83
CA ALA A 230 10.55 -15.24 9.78
C ALA A 230 9.33 -14.58 9.09
N TYR A 231 9.58 -13.64 8.18
CA TYR A 231 8.54 -12.99 7.39
C TYR A 231 7.76 -13.98 6.52
N LEU A 232 8.47 -14.82 5.75
CA LEU A 232 7.86 -15.85 4.90
C LEU A 232 7.11 -16.89 5.74
N ALA A 233 7.69 -17.36 6.84
CA ALA A 233 7.05 -18.32 7.72
C ALA A 233 5.75 -17.75 8.34
N SER A 234 5.78 -16.48 8.75
CA SER A 234 4.60 -15.78 9.28
C SER A 234 3.47 -15.73 8.24
N ILE A 235 3.78 -15.28 7.02
CA ILE A 235 2.80 -15.17 5.93
C ILE A 235 2.25 -16.54 5.53
N LEU A 236 3.12 -17.54 5.36
CA LEU A 236 2.72 -18.90 4.98
C LEU A 236 1.79 -19.50 6.03
N ARG A 237 2.08 -19.29 7.32
CA ARG A 237 1.24 -19.80 8.41
C ARG A 237 -0.12 -19.12 8.44
N LEU A 238 -0.16 -17.79 8.32
CA LEU A 238 -1.41 -17.03 8.24
C LEU A 238 -2.25 -17.46 7.04
N TRP A 239 -1.61 -17.65 5.89
CA TRP A 239 -2.27 -18.11 4.68
C TRP A 239 -2.84 -19.52 4.81
N HIS A 240 -2.08 -20.46 5.38
CA HIS A 240 -2.57 -21.82 5.59
C HIS A 240 -3.81 -21.85 6.50
N ILE A 241 -3.86 -21.00 7.52
CA ILE A 241 -5.03 -20.89 8.42
C ILE A 241 -6.21 -20.23 7.70
N ALA A 242 -5.98 -19.12 6.99
CA ALA A 242 -7.02 -18.41 6.26
C ALA A 242 -7.60 -19.27 5.11
N GLY A 243 -6.73 -19.97 4.38
CA GLY A 243 -7.10 -20.89 3.30
C GLY A 243 -8.01 -22.02 3.76
N LYS A 244 -7.83 -22.55 4.98
CA LYS A 244 -8.74 -23.54 5.57
C LYS A 244 -10.17 -23.00 5.78
N HIS A 245 -10.32 -21.72 6.12
CA HIS A 245 -11.62 -21.11 6.40
C HIS A 245 -12.31 -20.56 5.14
N VAL A 246 -11.53 -20.01 4.20
CA VAL A 246 -12.05 -19.51 2.92
C VAL A 246 -12.33 -20.67 1.96
N GLY A 247 -11.57 -21.77 2.04
CA GLY A 247 -11.75 -22.96 1.22
C GLY A 247 -12.90 -23.89 1.65
N SER A 248 -13.46 -23.75 2.86
CA SER A 248 -14.59 -24.58 3.33
C SER A 248 -15.97 -24.08 2.87
N LYS A 249 -16.02 -23.07 1.98
CA LYS A 249 -17.25 -22.52 1.40
C LYS A 249 -17.27 -22.61 -0.14
N ILE A 250 -16.59 -23.60 -0.70
CA ILE A 250 -16.76 -24.04 -2.10
C ILE A 250 -17.25 -25.48 -2.07
#